data_AF-L7FM36-F1
#
_entry.id   AF-L7FM36-F1
#
_cell.length_a   1.000
_cell.length_b   1.000
_cell.length_c   1.000
_cell.angle_alpha   90.00
_cell.angle_beta   90.00
_cell.angle_gamma   90.00
#
_symmetry.space_group_name_H-M   'P 1'
#
loop_
_entity.id
_entity.type
_entity.pdbx_description
1 polymer ?
#
loop_
_entity_poly.entity_id
_entity_poly.type
_entity_poly.pdbx_seq_one_letter_code
_entity_poly.pdbx_strand_id
1 'polypeptide(L)'
;MKYGNTIPKFITELSRECFCDSEMTSIDLPNLLTLVGERWCYSLQSVTFPSHITIIESACFSQCSSLRTVDIPNCESLILNCAFLSCSHLTSVSIKGNVRAFGNSCFYFCESLVSIDIPSCVSKFDNNCFRCFKLYTVYINLFGYDEVYIVNLNIYMMMVVTYRLSYLIKTIDHFII
;
A
#
# COMPACT_ATOMS: atom_id res chain seq x y z
N MET A 1 -6.70 16.88 -19.92
CA MET A 1 -6.20 15.54 -19.54
C MET A 1 -5.95 14.70 -20.78
N LYS A 2 -4.79 14.05 -20.88
CA LYS A 2 -4.39 13.23 -22.05
C LYS A 2 -5.29 11.99 -22.26
N TYR A 3 -5.96 11.50 -21.21
CA TYR A 3 -6.76 10.27 -21.26
C TYR A 3 -8.21 10.42 -20.74
N GLY A 4 -8.65 11.64 -20.39
CA GLY A 4 -10.00 11.86 -19.83
C GLY A 4 -10.25 11.08 -18.53
N ASN A 5 -11.46 10.52 -18.38
CA ASN A 5 -11.91 9.79 -17.18
C ASN A 5 -11.71 8.26 -17.25
N THR A 6 -10.84 7.77 -18.15
CA THR A 6 -10.63 6.32 -18.34
C THR A 6 -9.16 6.03 -18.59
N ILE A 7 -8.62 4.91 -18.08
CA ILE A 7 -7.29 4.44 -18.49
C ILE A 7 -7.43 3.45 -19.66
N PRO A 8 -6.84 3.74 -20.83
CA PRO A 8 -6.72 2.76 -21.89
C PRO A 8 -5.92 1.51 -21.49
N LYS A 9 -6.43 0.32 -21.84
CA LYS A 9 -5.95 -1.00 -21.39
C LYS A 9 -4.51 -1.36 -21.79
N PHE A 10 -3.93 -0.65 -22.75
CA PHE A 10 -2.60 -0.93 -23.33
C PHE A 10 -1.53 0.07 -22.89
N ILE A 11 -1.88 0.99 -21.99
CA ILE A 11 -0.91 1.99 -21.51
C ILE A 11 0.00 1.32 -20.49
N THR A 12 1.30 1.39 -20.75
CA THR A 12 2.34 0.96 -19.81
C THR A 12 2.80 2.09 -18.89
N GLU A 13 2.55 3.36 -19.26
CA GLU A 13 3.00 4.54 -18.52
C GLU A 13 1.94 5.65 -18.52
N LEU A 14 1.62 6.17 -17.34
CA LEU A 14 0.90 7.43 -17.21
C LEU A 14 1.90 8.55 -16.92
N SER A 15 1.74 9.71 -17.56
CA SER A 15 2.58 10.88 -17.31
C SER A 15 2.14 11.63 -16.05
N ARG A 16 3.08 12.29 -15.35
CA ARG A 16 2.82 13.30 -14.30
C ARG A 16 1.58 14.11 -14.66
N GLU A 17 0.56 14.08 -13.80
CA GLU A 17 -0.69 14.86 -13.91
C GLU A 17 -1.77 14.31 -14.88
N CYS A 18 -1.73 13.05 -15.33
CA CYS A 18 -2.76 12.52 -16.24
C CYS A 18 -4.22 12.73 -15.77
N PHE A 19 -4.42 12.79 -14.44
CA PHE A 19 -5.73 12.91 -13.80
C PHE A 19 -5.82 14.09 -12.81
N CYS A 20 -4.90 15.07 -12.87
CA CYS A 20 -5.11 16.31 -12.11
C CYS A 20 -6.42 16.95 -12.59
N ASP A 21 -7.31 17.30 -11.65
CA ASP A 21 -8.69 17.80 -11.89
C ASP A 21 -9.72 16.74 -12.32
N SER A 22 -9.42 15.45 -12.19
CA SER A 22 -10.36 14.39 -12.53
C SER A 22 -11.42 14.23 -11.43
N GLU A 23 -12.69 14.17 -11.85
CA GLU A 23 -13.83 13.81 -10.98
C GLU A 23 -13.92 12.29 -10.73
N MET A 24 -12.94 11.51 -11.19
CA MET A 24 -12.92 10.07 -11.02
C MET A 24 -12.81 9.68 -9.55
N THR A 25 -13.77 8.86 -9.11
CA THR A 25 -13.81 8.29 -7.76
C THR A 25 -13.27 6.85 -7.70
N SER A 26 -13.14 6.17 -8.84
CA SER A 26 -12.58 4.83 -8.94
C SER A 26 -11.72 4.68 -10.20
N ILE A 27 -10.70 3.82 -10.13
CA ILE A 27 -9.79 3.56 -11.25
C ILE A 27 -9.44 2.07 -11.34
N ASP A 28 -9.55 1.51 -12.55
CA ASP A 28 -9.07 0.17 -12.87
C ASP A 28 -7.71 0.30 -13.55
N LEU A 29 -6.64 -0.14 -12.87
CA LEU A 29 -5.30 -0.03 -13.43
C LEU A 29 -5.06 -1.12 -14.51
N PRO A 30 -4.51 -0.78 -15.69
CA PRO A 30 -4.15 -1.78 -16.69
C PRO A 30 -2.93 -2.60 -16.25
N ASN A 31 -2.77 -3.77 -16.87
CA ASN A 31 -1.60 -4.63 -16.66
C ASN A 31 -0.31 -3.90 -17.09
N LEU A 32 0.78 -4.07 -16.34
CA LEU A 32 2.12 -3.52 -16.62
C LEU A 32 2.29 -2.00 -16.43
N LEU A 33 1.40 -1.34 -15.70
CA LEU A 33 1.54 0.08 -15.39
C LEU A 33 2.81 0.32 -14.54
N THR A 34 3.86 0.83 -15.18
CA THR A 34 5.22 0.96 -14.62
C THR A 34 5.57 2.38 -14.21
N LEU A 35 4.64 3.32 -14.40
CA LEU A 35 4.80 4.70 -13.91
C LEU A 35 3.44 5.35 -13.69
N VAL A 36 3.16 5.66 -12.44
CA VAL A 36 2.13 6.61 -12.02
C VAL A 36 2.88 7.61 -11.15
N GLY A 37 3.01 8.83 -11.65
CA GLY A 37 3.78 9.88 -11.02
C GLY A 37 3.10 10.50 -9.79
N GLU A 38 3.78 11.49 -9.24
CA GLU A 38 3.46 12.15 -7.96
C GLU A 38 2.20 13.04 -8.05
N ARG A 39 1.26 12.93 -7.08
CA ARG A 39 0.17 13.87 -6.70
C ARG A 39 -1.23 13.76 -7.35
N TRP A 40 -1.79 12.56 -7.53
CA TRP A 40 -2.65 12.37 -8.70
C TRP A 40 -4.17 12.41 -8.56
N CYS A 41 -4.80 12.12 -7.42
CA CYS A 41 -6.27 12.12 -7.39
C CYS A 41 -6.86 12.47 -6.02
N TYR A 42 -7.11 13.76 -5.76
CA TYR A 42 -7.80 14.18 -4.52
C TYR A 42 -9.19 13.55 -4.37
N SER A 43 -9.86 13.20 -5.47
CA SER A 43 -11.22 12.64 -5.50
C SER A 43 -11.29 11.10 -5.56
N LEU A 44 -10.17 10.41 -5.77
CA LEU A 44 -10.14 8.95 -5.91
C LEU A 44 -10.43 8.30 -4.56
N GLN A 45 -11.49 7.50 -4.50
CA GLN A 45 -11.97 6.83 -3.29
C GLN A 45 -11.55 5.36 -3.21
N SER A 46 -11.38 4.72 -4.36
CA SER A 46 -11.01 3.31 -4.50
C SER A 46 -10.09 3.06 -5.69
N VAL A 47 -9.25 2.04 -5.59
CA VAL A 47 -8.37 1.55 -6.67
C VAL A 47 -8.57 0.06 -6.83
N THR A 48 -8.81 -0.39 -8.07
CA THR A 48 -8.79 -1.80 -8.41
C THR A 48 -7.48 -2.12 -9.12
N PHE A 49 -6.71 -3.04 -8.56
CA PHE A 49 -5.46 -3.49 -9.16
C PHE A 49 -5.70 -4.72 -10.04
N PRO A 50 -4.91 -4.88 -11.12
CA PRO A 50 -4.90 -6.11 -11.89
C PRO A 50 -4.36 -7.28 -11.05
N SER A 51 -4.86 -8.49 -11.33
CA SER A 51 -4.54 -9.72 -10.58
C SER A 51 -3.08 -10.16 -10.63
N HIS A 52 -2.25 -9.51 -11.45
CA HIS A 52 -0.83 -9.85 -11.65
C HIS A 52 0.10 -8.63 -11.47
N ILE A 53 -0.31 -7.62 -10.71
CA ILE A 53 0.53 -6.47 -10.43
C ILE A 53 1.81 -6.87 -9.67
N THR A 54 2.99 -6.58 -10.20
CA THR A 54 4.25 -6.96 -9.54
C THR A 54 4.88 -5.82 -8.74
N ILE A 55 4.54 -4.58 -9.05
CA ILE A 55 5.13 -3.40 -8.41
C ILE A 55 4.04 -2.33 -8.29
N ILE A 56 3.89 -1.77 -7.09
CA ILE A 56 3.20 -0.51 -6.86
C ILE A 56 4.28 0.56 -6.80
N GLU A 57 4.33 1.36 -7.86
CA GLU A 57 5.41 2.30 -8.13
C GLU A 57 5.49 3.46 -7.14
N SER A 58 6.65 4.11 -7.16
CA SER A 58 6.93 5.20 -6.23
C SER A 58 5.94 6.36 -6.43
N ALA A 59 5.37 6.84 -5.33
CA ALA A 59 4.41 7.95 -5.28
C ALA A 59 3.12 7.81 -6.12
N CYS A 60 2.81 6.61 -6.63
CA CYS A 60 1.68 6.31 -7.51
C CYS A 60 0.32 6.82 -7.01
N PHE A 61 0.07 6.72 -5.71
CA PHE A 61 -1.16 7.19 -5.05
C PHE A 61 -0.87 8.26 -4.00
N SER A 62 0.29 8.91 -4.05
CA SER A 62 0.65 9.97 -3.12
C SER A 62 -0.40 11.09 -3.15
N GLN A 63 -0.86 11.48 -1.96
CA GLN A 63 -1.87 12.51 -1.69
C GLN A 63 -3.25 12.21 -2.27
N CYS A 64 -3.60 10.95 -2.52
CA CYS A 64 -4.98 10.55 -2.81
C CYS A 64 -5.82 10.66 -1.53
N SER A 65 -6.15 11.88 -1.12
CA SER A 65 -6.74 12.18 0.18
C SER A 65 -8.14 11.59 0.36
N SER A 66 -8.88 11.32 -0.71
CA SER A 66 -10.19 10.66 -0.64
C SER A 66 -10.12 9.13 -0.63
N LEU A 67 -8.95 8.53 -0.84
CA LEU A 67 -8.78 7.08 -0.94
C LEU A 67 -9.06 6.46 0.42
N ARG A 68 -10.06 5.60 0.52
CA ARG A 68 -10.52 5.05 1.81
C ARG A 68 -9.97 3.67 2.09
N THR A 69 -9.88 2.83 1.07
CA THR A 69 -9.41 1.44 1.18
C THR A 69 -8.55 1.09 -0.01
N VAL A 70 -7.62 0.16 0.20
CA VAL A 70 -6.74 -0.37 -0.84
C VAL A 70 -6.67 -1.88 -0.68
N ASP A 71 -7.09 -2.61 -1.72
CA ASP A 71 -7.01 -4.06 -1.78
C ASP A 71 -5.91 -4.48 -2.75
N ILE A 72 -4.75 -4.88 -2.23
CA ILE A 72 -3.61 -5.33 -3.03
C ILE A 72 -3.79 -6.83 -3.34
N PRO A 73 -3.96 -7.22 -4.61
CA PRO A 73 -4.29 -8.60 -4.99
C PRO A 73 -3.09 -9.54 -4.91
N ASN A 74 -3.35 -10.83 -5.17
CA ASN A 74 -2.40 -11.93 -5.01
C ASN A 74 -1.24 -11.88 -6.02
N CYS A 75 -0.17 -11.18 -5.67
CA CYS A 75 1.00 -10.99 -6.54
C CYS A 75 2.28 -10.83 -5.72
N GLU A 76 3.45 -11.03 -6.34
CA GLU A 76 4.77 -10.76 -5.76
C GLU A 76 5.08 -9.25 -5.72
N SER A 77 4.19 -8.48 -5.08
CA SER A 77 4.21 -7.02 -5.16
C SER A 77 5.36 -6.39 -4.38
N LEU A 78 6.03 -5.40 -4.97
CA LEU A 78 6.86 -4.44 -4.25
C LEU A 78 6.08 -3.13 -4.08
N ILE A 79 5.94 -2.64 -2.85
CA ILE A 79 5.35 -1.31 -2.60
C ILE A 79 6.50 -0.33 -2.47
N LEU A 80 6.70 0.53 -3.47
CA LEU A 80 7.86 1.42 -3.51
C LEU A 80 7.65 2.71 -2.71
N ASN A 81 8.64 3.60 -2.79
CA ASN A 81 8.74 4.78 -1.95
C ASN A 81 7.53 5.71 -2.11
N CYS A 82 6.98 6.17 -0.99
CA CYS A 82 5.87 7.13 -0.96
C CYS A 82 4.60 6.69 -1.71
N ALA A 83 4.45 5.40 -2.04
CA ALA A 83 3.37 4.89 -2.89
C ALA A 83 1.97 5.39 -2.49
N PHE A 84 1.68 5.46 -1.19
CA PHE A 84 0.43 5.96 -0.59
C PHE A 84 0.69 7.10 0.41
N LEU A 85 1.75 7.88 0.20
CA LEU A 85 2.12 9.01 1.05
C LEU A 85 0.93 9.97 1.21
N SER A 86 0.56 10.34 2.43
CA SER A 86 -0.49 11.33 2.74
C SER A 86 -1.88 10.99 2.18
N CYS A 87 -2.23 9.70 2.02
CA CYS A 87 -3.61 9.28 1.82
C CYS A 87 -4.40 9.43 3.14
N SER A 88 -4.78 10.66 3.49
CA SER A 88 -5.26 11.02 4.83
C SER A 88 -6.55 10.32 5.28
N HIS A 89 -7.43 9.90 4.35
CA HIS A 89 -8.65 9.15 4.65
C HIS A 89 -8.51 7.63 4.47
N LEU A 90 -7.32 7.12 4.13
CA LEU A 90 -7.09 5.68 3.99
C LEU A 90 -7.22 5.03 5.35
N THR A 91 -8.25 4.22 5.56
CA THR A 91 -8.56 3.58 6.86
C THR A 91 -7.97 2.19 6.99
N SER A 92 -7.89 1.44 5.89
CA SER A 92 -7.38 0.08 5.88
C SER A 92 -6.70 -0.27 4.56
N VAL A 93 -5.72 -1.16 4.64
CA VAL A 93 -5.02 -1.74 3.50
C VAL A 93 -5.06 -3.26 3.66
N SER A 94 -5.72 -3.94 2.73
CA SER A 94 -5.71 -5.40 2.68
C SER A 94 -4.68 -5.88 1.66
N ILE A 95 -3.87 -6.85 2.06
CA ILE A 95 -2.81 -7.42 1.22
C ILE A 95 -3.06 -8.91 1.10
N LYS A 96 -3.56 -9.33 -0.06
CA LYS A 96 -3.88 -10.73 -0.37
C LYS A 96 -2.73 -11.46 -1.07
N GLY A 97 -1.63 -10.76 -1.34
CA GLY A 97 -0.48 -11.27 -2.09
C GLY A 97 0.81 -11.34 -1.29
N ASN A 98 1.86 -11.81 -1.95
CA ASN A 98 3.19 -11.98 -1.40
C ASN A 98 4.01 -10.70 -1.52
N VAL A 99 3.60 -9.64 -0.81
CA VAL A 99 4.39 -8.41 -0.75
C VAL A 99 5.75 -8.73 -0.12
N ARG A 100 6.84 -8.43 -0.84
CA ARG A 100 8.21 -8.77 -0.37
C ARG A 100 8.90 -7.62 0.36
N ALA A 101 8.54 -6.38 0.02
CA ALA A 101 9.15 -5.20 0.57
C ALA A 101 8.21 -3.99 0.59
N PHE A 102 8.40 -3.16 1.60
CA PHE A 102 7.77 -1.86 1.79
C PHE A 102 8.85 -0.76 1.72
N GLY A 103 8.71 0.14 0.75
CA GLY A 103 9.63 1.24 0.47
C GLY A 103 9.59 2.36 1.52
N ASN A 104 10.45 3.36 1.33
CA ASN A 104 10.55 4.48 2.26
C ASN A 104 9.21 5.24 2.28
N SER A 105 8.68 5.50 3.48
CA SER A 105 7.49 6.34 3.66
C SER A 105 6.26 5.89 2.85
N CYS A 106 6.13 4.61 2.50
CA CYS A 106 5.04 4.13 1.64
C CYS A 106 3.63 4.48 2.10
N PHE A 107 3.37 4.50 3.41
CA PHE A 107 2.10 4.92 4.00
C PHE A 107 2.28 6.11 4.96
N TYR A 108 3.34 6.89 4.82
CA TYR A 108 3.62 8.01 5.71
C TYR A 108 2.47 9.03 5.70
N PHE A 109 2.07 9.54 6.87
CA PHE A 109 0.93 10.47 7.01
C PHE A 109 -0.43 9.95 6.47
N CYS A 110 -0.66 8.63 6.44
CA CYS A 110 -2.03 8.10 6.33
C CYS A 110 -2.77 8.26 7.67
N GLU A 111 -3.28 9.46 7.94
CA GLU A 111 -3.79 9.87 9.26
C GLU A 111 -5.02 9.09 9.75
N SER A 112 -5.76 8.44 8.86
CA SER A 112 -6.91 7.61 9.19
C SER A 112 -6.61 6.12 9.21
N LEU A 113 -5.38 5.69 8.87
CA LEU A 113 -5.03 4.28 8.75
C LEU A 113 -5.01 3.67 10.14
N VAL A 114 -5.99 2.80 10.41
CA VAL A 114 -6.15 2.14 11.72
C VAL A 114 -5.59 0.72 11.72
N SER A 115 -5.63 0.07 10.56
CA SER A 115 -5.13 -1.29 10.39
C SER A 115 -4.50 -1.55 9.04
N ILE A 116 -3.60 -2.53 9.00
CA ILE A 116 -2.98 -3.03 7.77
C ILE A 116 -2.69 -4.52 7.88
N ASP A 117 -2.91 -5.23 6.77
CA ASP A 117 -2.46 -6.59 6.56
C ASP A 117 -0.99 -6.60 6.13
N ILE A 118 -0.18 -7.48 6.73
CA ILE A 118 1.24 -7.68 6.40
C ILE A 118 1.49 -9.17 6.17
N PRO A 119 1.88 -9.60 4.97
CA PRO A 119 2.26 -10.99 4.72
C PRO A 119 3.50 -11.40 5.53
N SER A 120 3.57 -12.65 5.96
CA SER A 120 4.77 -13.18 6.65
C SER A 120 6.00 -13.21 5.75
N CYS A 121 5.82 -13.23 4.44
CA CYS A 121 6.92 -13.29 3.47
C CYS A 121 7.67 -11.95 3.28
N VAL A 122 7.34 -10.91 4.05
CA VAL A 122 7.94 -9.58 3.94
C VAL A 122 9.34 -9.60 4.55
N SER A 123 10.34 -9.37 3.70
CA SER A 123 11.76 -9.40 4.08
C SER A 123 12.32 -8.03 4.47
N LYS A 124 11.66 -6.94 4.05
CA LYS A 124 12.21 -5.58 4.12
C LYS A 124 11.14 -4.52 4.38
N PHE A 125 11.41 -3.66 5.36
CA PHE A 125 10.69 -2.42 5.61
C PHE A 125 11.68 -1.26 5.63
N ASP A 126 11.52 -0.31 4.72
CA ASP A 126 12.32 0.91 4.71
C ASP A 126 11.77 1.97 5.68
N ASN A 127 12.56 3.02 5.88
CA ASN A 127 12.32 4.02 6.91
C ASN A 127 10.94 4.68 6.81
N ASN A 128 10.31 4.88 7.96
CA ASN A 128 9.03 5.59 8.13
C ASN A 128 7.85 5.05 7.30
N CYS A 129 7.88 3.82 6.75
CA CYS A 129 6.77 3.34 5.91
C CYS A 129 5.40 3.45 6.62
N PHE A 130 5.34 3.18 7.93
CA PHE A 130 4.10 3.22 8.72
C PHE A 130 4.06 4.35 9.76
N ARG A 131 4.57 5.54 9.42
CA ARG A 131 4.45 6.71 10.28
C ARG A 131 3.05 7.33 10.15
N CYS A 132 2.06 6.61 10.67
CA CYS A 132 0.63 6.93 10.63
C CYS A 132 0.09 7.05 12.05
N PHE A 133 -0.39 8.22 12.51
CA PHE A 133 -0.72 8.46 13.93
C PHE A 133 -1.89 7.66 14.50
N LYS A 134 -2.74 7.06 13.66
CA LYS A 134 -3.86 6.20 14.10
C LYS A 134 -3.64 4.71 13.89
N LEU A 135 -2.49 4.30 13.34
CA LEU A 135 -2.24 2.88 13.10
C LEU A 135 -2.01 2.18 14.44
N TYR A 136 -2.97 1.37 14.86
CA TYR A 136 -2.94 0.66 16.13
C TYR A 136 -3.04 -0.86 15.99
N THR A 137 -3.44 -1.41 14.84
CA THR A 137 -3.49 -2.86 14.63
C THR A 137 -2.77 -3.26 13.35
N VAL A 138 -1.97 -4.32 13.43
CA VAL A 138 -1.36 -5.00 12.27
C VAL A 138 -1.81 -6.45 12.28
N TYR A 139 -2.29 -6.92 11.14
CA TYR A 139 -2.65 -8.32 10.93
C TYR A 139 -1.54 -9.00 10.14
N ILE A 140 -0.89 -10.01 10.72
CA ILE A 140 0.13 -10.79 10.03
C ILE A 140 -0.52 -12.03 9.45
N ASN A 141 -0.54 -12.12 8.13
CA ASN A 141 -1.11 -13.24 7.38
C ASN A 141 0.01 -14.23 7.02
N LEU A 142 -0.12 -15.47 7.50
CA LEU A 142 0.83 -16.53 7.19
C LEU A 142 0.53 -17.16 5.83
N PHE A 143 1.57 -17.33 5.01
CA PHE A 143 1.40 -17.98 3.73
C PHE A 143 1.03 -19.46 3.91
N GLY A 144 -0.14 -19.87 3.40
CA GLY A 144 -0.62 -21.25 3.46
C GLY A 144 -1.42 -21.63 4.71
N TYR A 145 -1.74 -20.67 5.58
CA TYR A 145 -2.53 -20.89 6.80
C TYR A 145 -3.69 -19.89 6.89
N ASP A 146 -4.81 -20.33 7.46
CA ASP A 146 -5.98 -19.45 7.74
C ASP A 146 -5.80 -18.60 9.01
N GLU A 147 -4.70 -18.83 9.75
CA GLU A 147 -4.39 -18.12 10.99
C GLU A 147 -3.84 -16.71 10.73
N VAL A 148 -4.32 -15.75 11.53
CA VAL A 148 -3.91 -14.35 11.49
C VAL A 148 -3.38 -13.92 12.85
N TYR A 149 -2.15 -13.43 12.90
CA TYR A 149 -1.58 -12.89 14.15
C TYR A 149 -1.90 -11.41 14.26
N ILE A 150 -2.51 -11.02 15.37
CA ILE A 150 -2.93 -9.64 15.62
C ILE A 150 -1.89 -8.95 16.51
N VAL A 151 -1.25 -7.91 15.98
CA VAL A 151 -0.29 -7.07 16.70
C VAL A 151 -0.93 -5.73 16.98
N ASN A 152 -1.22 -5.45 18.25
CA ASN A 152 -1.70 -4.13 18.68
C ASN A 152 -0.51 -3.23 19.03
N LEU A 153 -0.35 -2.15 18.28
CA LEU A 153 0.67 -1.13 18.48
C LEU A 153 0.19 -0.14 19.55
N ASN A 154 1.07 0.19 20.50
CA ASN A 154 0.86 1.33 21.38
C ASN A 154 1.53 2.58 20.81
N ILE A 155 1.21 3.76 21.36
CA ILE A 155 1.71 5.04 20.84
C ILE A 155 3.25 5.14 20.83
N TYR A 156 3.93 4.42 21.74
CA TYR A 156 5.40 4.33 21.82
C TYR A 156 6.01 3.43 20.74
N MET A 157 5.26 2.43 20.26
CA MET A 157 5.70 1.56 19.18
C MET A 157 5.69 2.26 17.82
N MET A 158 5.00 3.39 17.66
CA MET A 158 4.82 4.09 16.37
C MET A 158 6.14 4.57 15.74
N MET A 159 7.17 4.87 16.55
CA MET A 159 8.51 5.20 16.05
C MET A 159 9.36 3.96 15.72
N VAL A 160 8.95 2.76 16.16
CA VAL A 160 9.73 1.51 16.11
C VAL A 160 8.99 0.40 15.34
N VAL A 161 7.82 0.69 14.76
CA VAL A 161 6.93 -0.28 14.09
C VAL A 161 7.70 -1.11 13.06
N THR A 162 8.47 -0.45 12.20
CA THR A 162 9.25 -1.11 11.16
C THR A 162 10.31 -2.06 11.71
N TYR A 163 11.03 -1.68 12.77
CA TYR A 163 12.06 -2.53 13.38
C TYR A 163 11.45 -3.73 14.13
N ARG A 164 10.38 -3.51 14.91
CA ARG A 164 9.74 -4.59 15.68
C ARG A 164 8.97 -5.57 14.77
N LEU A 165 8.30 -5.10 13.74
CA LEU A 165 7.63 -5.96 12.76
C LEU A 165 8.64 -6.81 11.98
N SER A 166 9.74 -6.20 11.52
CA SER A 166 10.82 -6.94 10.83
C SER A 166 11.37 -8.09 11.69
N TYR A 167 11.53 -7.86 13.00
CA TYR A 167 11.98 -8.89 13.92
C TYR A 167 10.90 -9.94 14.18
N LEU A 168 9.66 -9.51 14.45
CA LEU A 168 8.54 -10.39 14.75
C LEU A 168 8.24 -11.36 13.59
N ILE A 169 8.20 -10.86 12.36
CA ILE A 169 7.98 -11.67 11.16
C ILE A 169 9.08 -12.73 11.02
N LYS A 170 10.35 -12.36 11.17
CA LYS A 170 11.48 -13.30 11.15
C LYS A 170 11.41 -14.35 12.25
N THR A 171 10.94 -13.99 13.45
CA THR A 171 10.78 -14.96 14.54
C THR A 171 9.64 -15.92 14.29
N ILE A 172 8.50 -15.46 13.75
CA ILE A 172 7.35 -16.31 13.44
C ILE A 172 7.74 -17.36 12.38
N ASP A 173 8.47 -16.98 11.33
CA ASP A 173 8.97 -17.92 10.32
C ASP A 173 9.83 -19.04 10.94
N HIS A 174 10.57 -18.76 12.02
CA HIS A 174 11.44 -19.75 12.67
C HIS A 174 10.70 -20.75 13.57
N PHE A 175 9.47 -20.44 14.01
CA PHE A 175 8.66 -21.35 14.83
C PHE A 175 7.77 -22.30 14.00
N ILE A 176 7.74 -22.13 12.68
CA ILE A 176 6.86 -22.85 11.75
C ILE A 176 7.64 -23.88 10.89
N ILE A 177 8.96 -24.02 11.09
CA ILE A 177 9.82 -25.03 10.45
C ILE A 177 10.18 -26.10 11.48
#